data_AF-A0A0L0P408-F1
#
_entry.id   AF-A0A0L0P408-F1
#
_cell.length_a   1.000
_cell.length_b   1.000
_cell.length_c   1.000
_cell.angle_alpha   90.00
_cell.angle_beta   90.00
_cell.angle_gamma   90.00
#
_symmetry.space_group_name_H-M   'P 1'
#
loop_
_entity.id
_entity.type
_entity.pdbx_description
1 polymer ?
#
loop_
_entity_poly.entity_id
_entity_poly.type
_entity_poly.pdbx_seq_one_letter_code
_entity_poly.pdbx_strand_id
1 'polypeptide(L)'
;MSFTILGIFQPLREILATISNRWESNGLKGFVDLKSTRWPKRHFSLALSVIAIGPALTAPEVRTFQVPDRSFSPSTLPEAKMNKRDTFYYWYFIIHIPVTIIMDSTMVIPEVYQPSFQRWLAEFHITANKDFLLQEMPLWLQISATFELFVQLPIFFLAARALRRNCQKIYVLMTVYGFNAFFTTLLCLAYAYRDAPKHGLTAAETYNLLGLYTPYCLIPLVMMLDCGWRATQLIERPKTE
;
A
#
# COMPACT_ATOMS: atom_id res chain seq x y z
N MET A 1 1.91 -20.00 26.74
CA MET A 1 2.32 -19.18 25.59
C MET A 1 1.17 -19.15 24.59
N SER A 2 0.40 -18.07 24.56
CA SER A 2 -0.60 -17.83 23.50
C SER A 2 -0.37 -16.43 22.97
N PHE A 3 0.28 -16.35 21.80
CA PHE A 3 0.38 -15.11 21.03
C PHE A 3 -0.97 -14.89 20.33
N THR A 4 -1.85 -14.13 20.98
CA THR A 4 -3.15 -13.80 20.42
C THR A 4 -2.99 -12.74 19.34
N ILE A 5 -3.58 -12.98 18.17
CA ILE A 5 -3.65 -12.12 16.96
C ILE A 5 -4.19 -10.69 17.25
N LEU A 6 -4.68 -10.43 18.46
CA LEU A 6 -5.15 -9.13 18.96
C LEU A 6 -4.04 -8.09 19.20
N GLY A 7 -2.77 -8.51 19.40
CA GLY A 7 -1.67 -7.57 19.67
C GLY A 7 -1.33 -6.63 18.51
N ILE A 8 -1.67 -7.01 17.28
CA ILE A 8 -1.39 -6.23 16.07
C ILE A 8 -2.41 -5.09 15.88
N PHE A 9 -3.61 -5.21 16.46
CA PHE A 9 -4.69 -4.23 16.31
C PHE A 9 -4.79 -3.22 17.46
N GLN A 10 -4.09 -3.44 18.57
CA GLN A 10 -4.05 -2.52 19.70
C GLN A 10 -3.53 -1.12 19.32
N PRO A 11 -2.41 -0.99 18.57
CA PRO A 11 -1.90 0.32 18.17
C PRO A 11 -2.86 1.04 17.22
N LEU A 12 -3.51 0.28 16.32
CA LEU A 12 -4.49 0.81 15.37
C LEU A 12 -5.72 1.37 16.11
N ARG A 13 -6.18 0.72 17.18
CA ARG A 13 -7.30 1.20 18.00
C ARG A 13 -6.96 2.47 18.76
N GLU A 14 -5.74 2.57 19.28
CA GLU A 14 -5.26 3.78 19.98
C GLU A 14 -5.12 4.96 19.01
N ILE A 15 -4.56 4.74 17.81
CA ILE A 15 -4.47 5.75 16.76
C ILE A 15 -5.86 6.24 16.34
N LEU A 16 -6.82 5.34 16.10
CA LEU A 16 -8.19 5.70 15.75
C LEU A 16 -8.90 6.48 16.88
N ALA A 17 -8.63 6.14 18.14
CA ALA A 17 -9.17 6.86 19.29
C ALA A 17 -8.57 8.28 19.41
N THR A 18 -7.26 8.43 19.18
CA THR A 18 -6.60 9.74 19.13
C THR A 18 -7.13 10.59 17.99
N ILE A 19 -7.36 10.02 16.80
CA ILE A 19 -7.98 10.71 15.67
C ILE A 19 -9.39 11.18 16.01
N SER A 20 -10.22 10.32 16.62
CA SER A 20 -11.58 10.65 17.04
C SER A 20 -11.60 11.81 18.05
N ASN A 21 -10.75 11.75 19.07
CA ASN A 21 -10.69 12.77 20.13
C ASN A 21 -10.19 14.12 19.58
N ARG A 22 -9.24 14.10 18.65
CA ARG A 22 -8.71 15.31 17.99
C ARG A 22 -9.67 15.89 16.96
N TRP A 23 -10.54 15.05 16.38
CA TRP A 23 -11.62 15.46 15.50
C TRP A 23 -12.71 16.20 16.28
N GLU A 24 -13.08 15.70 17.47
CA GLU A 24 -14.04 16.36 18.35
C GLU A 24 -13.49 17.67 18.96
N SER A 25 -12.19 17.74 19.28
CA SER A 25 -11.58 18.93 19.89
C SER A 25 -11.42 20.13 18.95
N ASN A 26 -11.39 19.92 17.63
CA ASN A 26 -11.11 20.96 16.64
C ASN A 26 -12.36 21.61 16.01
N GLY A 27 -13.56 21.36 16.54
CA GLY A 27 -14.72 22.25 16.32
C GLY A 27 -15.23 22.37 14.87
N LEU A 28 -14.86 21.49 13.94
CA LEU A 28 -15.44 21.45 12.59
C LEU A 28 -16.81 20.75 12.62
N LYS A 29 -17.82 21.42 13.21
CA LYS A 29 -19.23 21.07 13.03
C LYS A 29 -19.66 21.45 11.62
N GLY A 30 -19.26 20.66 10.63
CA GLY A 30 -19.54 21.03 9.25
C GLY A 30 -19.02 20.11 8.17
N PHE A 31 -18.91 18.80 8.41
CA PHE A 31 -18.91 17.85 7.29
C PHE A 31 -19.34 16.45 7.79
N VAL A 32 -20.42 15.95 7.19
CA VAL A 32 -20.98 14.60 7.34
C VAL A 32 -21.80 14.34 8.62
N ASP A 33 -23.07 14.73 8.58
CA ASP A 33 -24.12 14.12 9.41
C ASP A 33 -24.44 12.71 8.88
N LEU A 34 -23.71 11.71 9.37
CA LEU A 34 -23.92 10.29 9.06
C LEU A 34 -25.16 9.69 9.75
N LYS A 35 -25.99 10.49 10.44
CA LYS A 35 -27.26 10.02 11.03
C LYS A 35 -28.49 10.29 10.16
N SER A 36 -28.38 11.05 9.05
CA SER A 36 -29.53 11.37 8.19
C SER A 36 -29.49 10.77 6.77
N THR A 37 -28.45 10.04 6.37
CA THR A 37 -28.46 9.28 5.12
C THR A 37 -29.27 7.98 5.25
N ARG A 38 -30.58 8.10 5.07
CA ARG A 38 -31.50 6.97 4.86
C ARG A 38 -31.21 6.35 3.49
N TRP A 39 -30.34 5.34 3.48
CA TRP A 39 -30.07 4.52 2.29
C TRP A 39 -31.38 4.02 1.67
N PRO A 40 -31.64 4.24 0.36
CA PRO A 40 -32.79 3.66 -0.30
C PRO A 40 -32.66 2.14 -0.29
N LYS A 41 -33.41 1.47 0.59
CA LYS A 41 -33.50 0.00 0.70
C LYS A 41 -34.22 -0.64 -0.49
N ARG A 42 -33.83 -0.33 -1.73
CA ARG A 42 -34.46 -0.88 -2.94
C ARG A 42 -33.53 -1.54 -3.96
N HIS A 43 -32.24 -1.69 -3.68
CA HIS A 43 -31.34 -2.50 -4.53
C HIS A 43 -30.50 -3.53 -3.76
N PHE A 44 -30.97 -3.98 -2.58
CA PHE A 44 -30.41 -5.12 -1.85
C PHE A 44 -31.34 -6.35 -1.83
N SER A 45 -32.31 -6.39 -2.76
CA SER A 45 -33.29 -7.48 -2.89
C SER A 45 -33.36 -8.01 -4.33
N LEU A 46 -32.20 -8.28 -4.92
CA LEU A 46 -32.06 -9.09 -6.15
C LEU A 46 -31.13 -10.31 -5.95
N ALA A 47 -30.65 -10.54 -4.72
CA ALA A 47 -29.82 -11.71 -4.38
C ALA A 47 -30.59 -12.82 -3.63
N LEU A 48 -31.90 -12.67 -3.40
CA LEU A 48 -32.70 -13.59 -2.56
C LEU A 48 -34.16 -13.73 -3.04
N SER A 49 -34.35 -13.91 -4.36
CA SER A 49 -35.68 -14.14 -4.97
C SER A 49 -35.74 -15.33 -5.93
N VAL A 50 -34.83 -16.31 -5.81
CA VAL A 50 -34.87 -17.53 -6.65
C VAL A 50 -35.17 -18.79 -5.84
N ILE A 51 -35.64 -18.64 -4.59
CA ILE A 51 -36.18 -19.77 -3.83
C ILE A 51 -37.71 -19.64 -3.84
N ALA A 52 -38.37 -20.59 -4.52
CA ALA A 52 -39.80 -20.93 -4.50
C ALA A 52 -40.61 -20.64 -5.80
N ILE A 53 -40.32 -21.43 -6.86
CA ILE A 53 -41.35 -22.02 -7.76
C ILE A 53 -40.85 -23.45 -8.00
N GLY A 54 -41.39 -24.46 -7.31
CA GLY A 54 -42.45 -25.32 -7.84
C GLY A 54 -41.87 -26.63 -8.42
N PRO A 55 -42.39 -27.83 -8.07
CA PRO A 55 -41.79 -29.12 -8.43
C PRO A 55 -42.16 -29.54 -9.87
N ALA A 56 -41.40 -30.52 -10.39
CA ALA A 56 -41.56 -31.22 -11.68
C ALA A 56 -40.62 -30.75 -12.81
N LEU A 57 -39.34 -31.13 -12.69
CA LEU A 57 -38.48 -31.37 -13.85
C LEU A 57 -37.75 -32.69 -13.62
N THR A 58 -38.02 -33.64 -14.51
CA THR A 58 -37.39 -34.96 -14.61
C THR A 58 -35.87 -34.85 -14.61
N ALA A 59 -35.20 -35.67 -13.81
CA ALA A 59 -33.75 -35.69 -13.64
C ALA A 59 -33.03 -35.86 -15.00
N PRO A 60 -32.15 -34.94 -15.42
CA PRO A 60 -31.26 -35.20 -16.53
C PRO A 60 -30.15 -36.16 -16.09
N GLU A 61 -29.79 -37.06 -17.00
CA GLU A 61 -28.75 -38.07 -16.87
C GLU A 61 -27.43 -37.46 -16.38
N VAL A 62 -26.94 -37.92 -15.22
CA VAL A 62 -25.68 -37.49 -14.62
C VAL A 62 -24.54 -38.01 -15.48
N ARG A 63 -24.10 -37.21 -16.45
CA ARG A 63 -22.86 -37.46 -17.16
C ARG A 63 -21.72 -37.14 -16.20
N THR A 64 -21.03 -38.16 -15.72
CA THR A 64 -19.86 -38.02 -14.84
C THR A 64 -18.82 -37.15 -15.55
N PHE A 65 -18.65 -35.91 -15.06
CA PHE A 65 -17.56 -35.05 -15.49
C PHE A 65 -16.26 -35.67 -14.97
N GLN A 66 -15.57 -36.41 -15.84
CA GLN A 66 -14.20 -36.86 -15.62
C GLN A 66 -13.33 -35.60 -15.52
N VAL A 67 -12.88 -35.25 -14.32
CA VAL A 67 -11.81 -34.29 -14.13
C VAL A 67 -10.58 -34.90 -14.79
N PRO A 68 -10.05 -34.34 -15.89
CA PRO A 68 -8.86 -34.90 -16.51
C PRO A 68 -7.74 -34.88 -15.49
N ASP A 69 -7.12 -36.04 -15.29
CA ASP A 69 -6.02 -36.24 -14.37
C ASP A 69 -4.81 -35.41 -14.85
N ARG A 70 -4.76 -34.16 -14.40
CA ARG A 70 -3.57 -33.33 -14.54
C ARG A 70 -2.59 -33.81 -13.48
N SER A 71 -1.90 -34.89 -13.80
CA SER A 71 -0.61 -35.17 -13.20
C SER A 71 0.24 -33.91 -13.40
N PHE A 72 0.42 -33.18 -12.30
CA PHE A 72 1.27 -32.00 -12.25
C PHE A 72 2.70 -32.51 -12.38
N SER A 73 3.15 -32.68 -13.62
CA SER A 73 4.58 -32.77 -13.91
C SER A 73 5.17 -31.41 -13.54
N PRO A 74 6.13 -31.33 -12.60
CA PRO A 74 6.91 -30.13 -12.36
C PRO A 74 7.87 -29.97 -13.54
N SER A 75 7.31 -29.81 -14.73
CA SER A 75 8.04 -29.51 -15.94
C SER A 75 8.62 -28.12 -15.75
N THR A 76 9.93 -28.09 -15.80
CA THR A 76 10.82 -26.95 -15.88
C THR A 76 10.44 -26.07 -17.06
N LEU A 77 9.35 -25.31 -16.93
CA LEU A 77 9.09 -24.17 -17.80
C LEU A 77 10.30 -23.24 -17.65
N PRO A 78 11.03 -22.91 -18.72
CA PRO A 78 12.14 -21.98 -18.63
C PRO A 78 11.60 -20.71 -17.95
N GLU A 79 12.20 -20.31 -16.83
CA GLU A 79 11.80 -19.08 -16.16
C GLU A 79 11.89 -17.96 -17.19
N ALA A 80 10.72 -17.50 -17.65
CA ALA A 80 10.64 -16.45 -18.64
C ALA A 80 11.39 -15.24 -18.07
N LYS A 81 12.53 -14.93 -18.68
CA LYS A 81 13.44 -13.89 -18.20
C LYS A 81 12.68 -12.57 -18.10
N MET A 82 12.60 -12.01 -16.89
CA MET A 82 11.98 -10.70 -16.69
C MET A 82 12.69 -9.65 -17.55
N ASN A 83 11.93 -8.71 -18.10
CA ASN A 83 12.54 -7.58 -18.80
C ASN A 83 13.29 -6.68 -17.81
N LYS A 84 14.16 -5.81 -18.32
CA LYS A 84 15.04 -4.96 -17.50
C LYS A 84 14.27 -4.03 -16.55
N ARG A 85 13.13 -3.48 -17.00
CA ARG A 85 12.29 -2.56 -16.19
C ARG A 85 11.60 -3.30 -15.05
N ASP A 86 11.00 -4.44 -15.36
CA ASP A 86 10.33 -5.30 -14.39
C ASP A 86 11.32 -5.88 -13.37
N THR A 87 12.56 -6.14 -13.79
CA THR A 87 13.65 -6.56 -12.90
C THR A 87 14.03 -5.45 -11.92
N PHE A 88 14.11 -4.20 -12.40
CA PHE A 88 14.36 -3.04 -11.54
C PHE A 88 13.23 -2.85 -10.52
N TYR A 89 11.96 -2.86 -10.95
CA TYR A 89 10.81 -2.73 -10.05
C TYR A 89 10.71 -3.89 -9.06
N TYR A 90 11.05 -5.10 -9.50
CA TYR A 90 11.09 -6.27 -8.64
C TYR A 90 12.08 -6.05 -7.48
N TRP A 91 13.32 -5.64 -7.77
CA TRP A 91 14.31 -5.37 -6.73
C TRP A 91 13.96 -4.18 -5.86
N TYR A 92 13.37 -3.14 -6.46
CA TYR A 92 12.82 -2.00 -5.73
C TYR A 92 11.84 -2.46 -4.64
N PHE A 93 10.83 -3.28 -4.97
CA PHE A 93 9.88 -3.79 -3.98
C PHE A 93 10.54 -4.73 -2.96
N ILE A 94 11.47 -5.59 -3.39
CA ILE A 94 12.19 -6.50 -2.48
C ILE A 94 12.97 -5.71 -1.42
N ILE A 95 13.62 -4.61 -1.79
CA ILE A 95 14.35 -3.75 -0.86
C ILE A 95 13.40 -2.93 0.01
N HIS A 96 12.27 -2.48 -0.53
CA HIS A 96 11.29 -1.70 0.24
C HIS A 96 10.62 -2.51 1.34
N ILE A 97 10.43 -3.82 1.18
CA ILE A 97 9.82 -4.67 2.23
C ILE A 97 10.56 -4.55 3.59
N PRO A 98 11.87 -4.86 3.71
CA PRO A 98 12.57 -4.73 4.98
C PRO A 98 12.72 -3.28 5.41
N VAL A 99 12.86 -2.33 4.48
CA VAL A 99 12.92 -0.89 4.80
C VAL A 99 11.61 -0.45 5.46
N THR A 100 10.45 -0.76 4.90
CA THR A 100 9.15 -0.38 5.48
C THR A 100 8.86 -1.08 6.81
N ILE A 101 9.27 -2.34 6.95
CA ILE A 101 9.11 -3.07 8.22
C ILE A 101 10.00 -2.48 9.31
N ILE A 102 11.23 -2.07 8.99
CA ILE A 102 12.21 -1.61 9.99
C ILE A 102 12.12 -0.09 10.20
N MET A 103 12.20 0.69 9.13
CA MET A 103 12.22 2.15 9.18
C MET A 103 10.80 2.72 9.26
N ASP A 104 9.95 2.47 8.26
CA ASP A 104 8.68 3.22 8.16
C ASP A 104 7.68 2.85 9.25
N SER A 105 7.78 1.63 9.79
CA SER A 105 6.98 1.22 10.95
C SER A 105 7.29 2.03 12.22
N THR A 106 8.45 2.70 12.32
CA THR A 106 8.79 3.58 13.48
C THR A 106 7.83 4.76 13.62
N MET A 107 7.26 5.23 12.51
CA MET A 107 6.31 6.34 12.49
C MET A 107 4.92 5.95 13.00
N VAL A 108 4.64 4.64 13.10
CA VAL A 108 3.33 4.09 13.46
C VAL A 108 3.38 3.38 14.81
N ILE A 109 4.48 2.69 15.10
CA ILE A 109 4.65 1.90 16.31
C ILE A 109 5.28 2.79 17.40
N PRO A 110 4.66 2.92 18.59
CA PRO A 110 5.25 3.67 19.70
C PRO A 110 6.63 3.12 20.11
N GLU A 111 7.55 4.00 20.51
CA GLU A 111 8.94 3.66 20.84
C GLU A 111 9.10 2.51 21.86
N VAL A 112 8.14 2.38 22.79
CA VAL A 112 8.13 1.31 23.81
C VAL A 112 8.06 -0.10 23.19
N TYR A 113 7.45 -0.22 22.02
CA TYR A 113 7.31 -1.47 21.29
C TYR A 113 8.39 -1.66 20.21
N GLN A 114 9.27 -0.68 20.01
CA GLN A 114 10.33 -0.75 19.02
C GLN A 114 11.58 -1.46 19.60
N PRO A 115 12.13 -2.47 18.89
CA PRO A 115 13.43 -3.04 19.22
C PRO A 115 14.53 -1.97 19.33
N SER A 116 15.54 -2.22 20.17
CA SER A 116 16.64 -1.28 20.38
C SER A 116 17.40 -0.93 19.09
N PHE A 117 17.65 -1.91 18.23
CA PHE A 117 18.30 -1.69 16.93
C PHE A 117 17.48 -0.77 16.02
N GLN A 118 16.16 -0.91 16.01
CA GLN A 118 15.27 -0.10 15.19
C GLN A 118 15.29 1.37 15.65
N ARG A 119 15.24 1.61 16.97
CA ARG A 119 15.37 2.95 17.56
C ARG A 119 16.72 3.59 17.23
N TRP A 120 17.81 2.84 17.43
CA TRP A 120 19.14 3.30 17.07
C TRP A 120 19.25 3.70 15.59
N LEU A 121 18.65 2.90 14.70
CA LEU A 121 18.68 3.18 13.26
C LEU A 121 17.86 4.44 12.90
N ALA A 122 16.69 4.62 13.53
CA ALA A 122 15.87 5.82 13.37
C ALA A 122 16.59 7.08 13.89
N GLU A 123 17.16 7.01 15.10
CA GLU A 123 17.96 8.09 15.69
C GLU A 123 19.19 8.43 14.83
N PHE A 124 19.88 7.41 14.31
CA PHE A 124 20.98 7.59 13.37
C PHE A 124 20.52 8.32 12.11
N HIS A 125 19.40 7.90 11.52
CA HIS A 125 18.85 8.51 10.31
C HIS A 125 18.44 9.97 10.54
N ILE A 126 17.75 10.27 11.65
CA ILE A 126 17.35 11.63 12.04
C ILE A 126 18.57 12.51 12.23
N THR A 127 19.55 12.03 13.00
CA THR A 127 20.74 12.82 13.37
C THR A 127 21.65 13.06 12.17
N ALA A 128 21.88 12.04 11.34
CA ALA A 128 22.75 12.14 10.18
C ALA A 128 22.22 13.10 9.11
N ASN A 129 20.89 13.20 8.97
CA ASN A 129 20.26 13.99 7.91
C ASN A 129 19.58 15.28 8.40
N LYS A 130 19.57 15.53 9.72
CA LYS A 130 18.76 16.58 10.36
C LYS A 130 17.28 16.50 9.94
N ASP A 131 16.75 15.29 9.92
CA ASP A 131 15.42 15.00 9.42
C ASP A 131 14.35 15.37 10.47
N PHE A 132 13.94 16.63 10.46
CA PHE A 132 12.91 17.14 11.36
C PHE A 132 11.53 16.50 11.11
N LEU A 133 11.25 16.00 9.91
CA LEU A 133 9.97 15.36 9.60
C LEU A 133 9.82 14.05 10.38
N LEU A 134 10.89 13.25 10.43
CA LEU A 134 10.93 12.02 11.23
C LEU A 134 11.09 12.29 12.73
N GLN A 135 11.63 13.45 13.12
CA GLN A 135 11.70 13.84 14.53
C GLN A 135 10.33 14.27 15.09
N GLU A 136 9.60 15.11 14.35
CA GLU A 136 8.31 15.66 14.81
C GLU A 136 7.12 14.75 14.49
N MET A 137 7.26 13.91 13.47
CA MET A 137 6.23 12.98 12.99
C MET A 137 4.85 13.63 12.93
N PRO A 138 4.64 14.64 12.07
CA PRO A 138 3.34 15.30 11.98
C PRO A 138 2.24 14.30 11.62
N LEU A 139 1.00 14.56 12.05
CA LEU A 139 -0.11 13.61 11.92
C LEU A 139 -0.34 13.12 10.47
N TRP A 140 -0.18 13.99 9.48
CA TRP A 140 -0.32 13.62 8.07
C TRP A 140 0.76 12.60 7.63
N LEU A 141 1.97 12.69 8.19
CA LEU A 141 3.07 11.77 7.91
C LEU A 141 2.81 10.43 8.58
N GLN A 142 2.34 10.43 9.84
CA GLN A 142 1.92 9.19 10.53
C GLN A 142 0.79 8.48 9.80
N ILE A 143 -0.22 9.21 9.29
CA ILE A 143 -1.30 8.64 8.49
C ILE A 143 -0.74 8.06 7.18
N SER A 144 0.18 8.76 6.52
CA SER A 144 0.82 8.29 5.30
C SER A 144 1.62 7.00 5.54
N ALA A 145 2.42 6.94 6.61
CA ALA A 145 3.17 5.75 7.02
C ALA A 145 2.25 4.60 7.44
N THR A 146 1.12 4.89 8.08
CA THR A 146 0.09 3.89 8.40
C THR A 146 -0.48 3.29 7.11
N PHE A 147 -0.81 4.12 6.13
CA PHE A 147 -1.27 3.63 4.82
C PHE A 147 -0.19 2.82 4.11
N GLU A 148 1.07 3.22 4.23
CA GLU A 148 2.19 2.48 3.69
C GLU A 148 2.29 1.08 4.30
N LEU A 149 2.25 0.99 5.63
CA LEU A 149 2.40 -0.27 6.36
C LEU A 149 1.23 -1.25 6.12
N PHE A 150 0.00 -0.74 6.04
CA PHE A 150 -1.19 -1.60 5.93
C PHE A 150 -1.69 -1.83 4.51
N VAL A 151 -1.37 -0.93 3.56
CA VAL A 151 -1.84 -1.02 2.17
C VAL A 151 -0.69 -1.23 1.21
N GLN A 152 0.35 -0.41 1.27
CA GLN A 152 1.46 -0.49 0.30
C GLN A 152 2.34 -1.72 0.56
N LEU A 153 2.63 -2.08 1.82
CA LEU A 153 3.45 -3.25 2.14
C LEU A 153 2.85 -4.57 1.58
N PRO A 154 1.55 -4.89 1.74
CA PRO A 154 0.94 -6.02 1.02
C PRO A 154 1.09 -5.92 -0.51
N ILE A 155 0.99 -4.72 -1.09
CA ILE A 155 1.21 -4.50 -2.53
C ILE A 155 2.66 -4.83 -2.90
N PHE A 156 3.66 -4.58 -2.06
CA PHE A 156 5.06 -4.91 -2.36
C PHE A 156 5.25 -6.40 -2.57
N PHE A 157 4.68 -7.21 -1.66
CA PHE A 157 4.71 -8.68 -1.79
C PHE A 157 3.99 -9.16 -3.05
N LEU A 158 2.79 -8.62 -3.32
CA LEU A 158 2.02 -8.95 -4.52
C LEU A 158 2.76 -8.57 -5.80
N ALA A 159 3.35 -7.38 -5.84
CA ALA A 159 4.09 -6.87 -6.98
C ALA A 159 5.36 -7.68 -7.24
N ALA A 160 6.18 -7.94 -6.22
CA ALA A 160 7.37 -8.76 -6.36
C ALA A 160 7.03 -10.18 -6.87
N ARG A 161 5.97 -10.80 -6.34
CA ARG A 161 5.50 -12.11 -6.81
C ARG A 161 4.97 -12.08 -8.24
N ALA A 162 4.19 -11.06 -8.59
CA ALA A 162 3.59 -10.94 -9.91
C ALA A 162 4.64 -10.66 -10.99
N LEU A 163 5.61 -9.79 -10.72
CA LEU A 163 6.73 -9.49 -11.62
C LEU A 163 7.58 -10.74 -11.86
N ARG A 164 7.91 -11.50 -10.81
CA ARG A 164 8.63 -12.79 -10.95
C ARG A 164 7.88 -13.79 -11.83
N ARG A 165 6.54 -13.72 -11.86
CA ARG A 165 5.67 -14.55 -12.69
C ARG A 165 5.31 -13.93 -14.05
N ASN A 166 5.91 -12.79 -14.41
CA ASN A 166 5.59 -12.02 -15.61
C ASN A 166 4.08 -11.70 -15.76
N CYS A 167 3.37 -11.50 -14.64
CA CYS A 167 1.93 -11.23 -14.63
C CYS A 167 1.67 -9.74 -14.89
N GLN A 168 1.25 -9.42 -16.11
CA GLN A 168 1.08 -8.03 -16.57
C GLN A 168 -0.10 -7.29 -15.91
N LYS A 169 -1.06 -8.00 -15.31
CA LYS A 169 -2.21 -7.39 -14.63
C LYS A 169 -1.79 -6.52 -13.43
N ILE A 170 -0.59 -6.73 -12.91
CA ILE A 170 -0.06 -5.98 -11.77
C ILE A 170 0.21 -4.51 -12.08
N TYR A 171 0.38 -4.12 -13.35
CA TYR A 171 0.73 -2.75 -13.71
C TYR A 171 -0.30 -1.73 -13.23
N VAL A 172 -1.60 -2.07 -13.25
CA VAL A 172 -2.66 -1.20 -12.72
C VAL A 172 -2.43 -0.90 -11.23
N LEU A 173 -2.13 -1.93 -10.45
CA LEU A 173 -1.88 -1.78 -9.01
C LEU A 173 -0.58 -1.03 -8.73
N MET A 174 0.47 -1.29 -9.51
CA MET A 174 1.74 -0.56 -9.44
C MET A 174 1.58 0.92 -9.80
N THR A 175 0.66 1.28 -10.70
CA THR A 175 0.35 2.68 -11.02
C THR A 175 -0.28 3.41 -9.84
N VAL A 176 -1.27 2.79 -9.19
CA VAL A 176 -1.94 3.37 -8.01
C VAL A 176 -0.95 3.50 -6.86
N TYR A 177 -0.12 2.48 -6.64
CA TYR A 177 0.97 2.53 -5.68
C TYR A 177 1.95 3.68 -5.99
N GLY A 178 2.41 3.76 -7.24
CA GLY A 178 3.38 4.74 -7.70
C GLY A 178 2.88 6.17 -7.49
N PHE A 179 1.60 6.42 -7.78
CA PHE A 179 0.95 7.70 -7.49
C PHE A 179 0.97 8.04 -6.00
N ASN A 180 0.54 7.10 -5.15
CA ASN A 180 0.46 7.35 -3.71
C ASN A 180 1.85 7.64 -3.11
N ALA A 181 2.84 6.80 -3.40
CA ALA A 181 4.21 6.99 -2.91
C ALA A 181 4.84 8.28 -3.45
N PHE A 182 4.67 8.57 -4.74
CA PHE A 182 5.09 9.85 -5.32
C PHE A 182 4.47 11.04 -4.57
N PHE A 183 3.16 11.01 -4.34
CA PHE A 183 2.42 12.11 -3.75
C PHE A 183 2.81 12.35 -2.29
N THR A 184 2.88 11.29 -1.47
CA THR A 184 3.27 11.43 -0.06
C THR A 184 4.71 11.93 0.07
N THR A 185 5.65 11.43 -0.73
CA THR A 185 7.03 11.91 -0.71
C THR A 185 7.17 13.33 -1.29
N LEU A 186 6.34 13.71 -2.27
CA LEU A 186 6.30 15.08 -2.77
C LEU A 186 5.88 16.06 -1.65
N LEU A 187 4.95 15.66 -0.77
CA LEU A 187 4.63 16.44 0.42
C LEU A 187 5.85 16.57 1.33
N CYS A 188 6.58 15.48 1.61
CA CYS A 188 7.83 15.55 2.39
C CYS A 188 8.83 16.53 1.78
N LEU A 189 9.06 16.48 0.46
CA LEU A 189 9.94 17.43 -0.24
C LEU A 189 9.47 18.88 -0.10
N ALA A 190 8.16 19.12 -0.24
CA ALA A 190 7.60 20.47 -0.11
C ALA A 190 7.76 21.03 1.31
N TYR A 191 7.50 20.22 2.35
CA TYR A 191 7.72 20.62 3.74
C TYR A 191 9.20 20.79 4.06
N ALA A 192 10.06 19.86 3.62
CA ALA A 192 11.50 19.95 3.79
C ALA A 192 12.05 21.24 3.17
N TYR A 193 11.65 21.59 1.94
CA TYR A 193 12.09 22.83 1.30
C TYR A 193 11.58 24.09 2.01
N ARG A 194 10.30 24.09 2.41
CA ARG A 194 9.64 25.26 3.00
C ARG A 194 10.09 25.54 4.44
N ASP A 195 10.14 24.50 5.27
CA ASP A 195 10.23 24.63 6.72
C ASP A 195 11.64 24.35 7.25
N ALA A 196 12.57 23.78 6.46
CA ALA A 196 13.96 23.54 6.89
C ALA A 196 14.64 24.74 7.59
N PRO A 197 14.52 26.00 7.11
CA PRO A 197 15.11 27.14 7.82
C PRO A 197 14.54 27.35 9.23
N LYS A 198 13.27 27.01 9.46
CA LYS A 198 12.60 27.13 10.77
C LYS A 198 13.13 26.10 11.76
N HIS A 199 13.58 24.95 11.27
CA HIS A 199 14.22 23.90 12.07
C HIS A 199 15.76 24.08 12.14
N GLY A 200 16.29 25.22 11.69
CA GLY A 200 17.71 25.57 11.84
C GLY A 200 18.66 24.87 10.86
N LEU A 201 18.14 24.32 9.76
CA LEU A 201 18.97 23.73 8.71
C LEU A 201 19.62 24.83 7.86
N THR A 202 20.91 24.66 7.55
CA THR A 202 21.59 25.47 6.54
C THR A 202 21.09 25.10 5.13
N ALA A 203 21.43 25.91 4.13
CA ALA A 203 21.11 25.61 2.73
C ALA A 203 21.70 24.26 2.28
N ALA A 204 22.94 23.96 2.65
CA ALA A 204 23.60 22.70 2.32
C ALA A 204 22.89 21.50 2.95
N GLU A 205 22.51 21.60 4.22
CA GLU A 205 21.78 20.56 4.94
C GLU A 205 20.37 20.37 4.38
N THR A 206 19.72 21.46 3.97
CA THR A 206 18.43 21.41 3.28
C THR A 206 18.55 20.64 1.96
N TYR A 207 19.55 20.93 1.13
CA TYR A 207 19.77 20.18 -0.11
C TYR A 207 20.13 18.72 0.14
N ASN A 208 20.85 18.41 1.23
CA ASN A 208 21.11 17.03 1.61
C ASN A 208 19.80 16.29 1.95
N LEU A 209 18.93 16.91 2.76
CA LEU A 209 17.63 16.35 3.11
C LEU A 209 16.73 16.19 1.89
N LEU A 210 16.69 17.17 0.99
CA LEU A 210 15.95 17.04 -0.28
C LEU A 210 16.52 15.93 -1.16
N GLY A 211 17.85 15.80 -1.23
CA GLY A 211 18.53 14.72 -1.94
C GLY A 211 18.17 13.34 -1.41
N LEU A 212 17.98 13.21 -0.09
CA LEU A 212 17.54 11.97 0.56
C LEU A 212 16.13 11.56 0.10
N TYR A 213 15.16 12.49 0.09
CA TYR A 213 13.78 12.19 -0.30
C TYR A 213 13.57 12.07 -1.82
N THR A 214 14.43 12.68 -2.63
CA THR A 214 14.25 12.76 -4.09
C THR A 214 14.11 11.39 -4.78
N PRO A 215 14.96 10.37 -4.51
CA PRO A 215 14.81 9.04 -5.12
C PRO A 215 13.46 8.39 -4.81
N TYR A 216 12.96 8.55 -3.58
CA TYR A 216 11.67 8.03 -3.13
C TYR A 216 10.49 8.76 -3.78
N CYS A 217 10.69 9.95 -4.34
CA CYS A 217 9.69 10.65 -5.14
C CYS A 217 9.78 10.27 -6.63
N LEU A 218 11.00 10.28 -7.20
CA LEU A 218 11.20 10.09 -8.64
C LEU A 218 10.98 8.64 -9.09
N ILE A 219 11.41 7.64 -8.32
CA ILE A 219 11.24 6.24 -8.72
C ILE A 219 9.75 5.87 -8.79
N PRO A 220 8.91 6.17 -7.78
CA PRO A 220 7.47 5.96 -7.88
C PRO A 220 6.79 6.77 -8.99
N LEU A 221 7.25 7.99 -9.28
CA LEU A 221 6.74 8.78 -10.41
C LEU A 221 7.00 8.08 -11.74
N VAL A 222 8.23 7.60 -11.96
CA VAL A 222 8.58 6.86 -13.18
C VAL A 222 7.77 5.56 -13.26
N MET A 223 7.64 4.84 -12.15
CA MET A 223 6.85 3.61 -12.09
C MET A 223 5.37 3.88 -12.42
N MET A 224 4.79 4.94 -11.87
CA MET A 224 3.41 5.36 -12.14
C MET A 224 3.19 5.60 -13.63
N LEU A 225 4.08 6.36 -14.29
CA LEU A 225 3.95 6.68 -15.70
C LEU A 225 4.16 5.46 -16.60
N ASP A 226 5.22 4.68 -16.35
CA ASP A 226 5.54 3.48 -17.15
C ASP A 226 4.48 2.38 -17.00
N CYS A 227 4.06 2.07 -15.77
CA CYS A 227 3.04 1.05 -15.55
C CYS A 227 1.66 1.53 -15.97
N GLY A 228 1.35 2.82 -15.81
CA GLY A 228 0.11 3.43 -16.28
C GLY A 228 -0.02 3.30 -17.79
N TRP A 229 1.02 3.68 -18.52
CA TRP A 229 1.09 3.53 -19.97
C TRP A 229 1.00 2.07 -20.43
N ARG A 230 1.71 1.16 -19.78
CA ARG A 230 1.64 -0.28 -20.14
C ARG A 230 0.27 -0.88 -19.84
N ALA A 231 -0.40 -0.41 -18.80
CA ALA A 231 -1.75 -0.85 -18.46
C ALA A 231 -2.78 -0.42 -19.52
N THR A 232 -2.69 0.80 -20.06
CA THR A 232 -3.61 1.24 -21.13
C THR A 232 -3.44 0.39 -22.39
N GLN A 233 -2.20 0.08 -22.76
CA GLN A 233 -1.92 -0.81 -23.89
C GLN A 233 -2.49 -2.22 -23.74
N LEU A 234 -2.66 -2.72 -22.51
CA LEU A 234 -3.28 -4.04 -22.27
C LEU A 234 -4.80 -4.01 -22.42
N ILE A 235 -5.41 -2.87 -22.13
CA ILE A 235 -6.86 -2.66 -22.27
C ILE A 235 -7.21 -2.49 -23.75
N GLU A 236 -6.37 -1.82 -24.52
CA GLU A 236 -6.57 -1.57 -25.96
C GLU A 236 -6.41 -2.82 -26.83
N ARG A 237 -5.81 -3.90 -26.32
CA ARG A 237 -5.63 -5.14 -27.08
C ARG A 237 -6.99 -5.82 -27.32
N PRO A 238 -7.46 -5.95 -28.57
CA PRO A 238 -8.67 -6.69 -28.85
C PRO A 238 -8.49 -8.15 -28.42
N LYS A 239 -9.53 -8.74 -27.83
CA LYS A 239 -9.55 -10.19 -27.57
C LYS A 239 -9.59 -10.88 -28.93
N THR A 240 -8.46 -11.44 -29.36
CA THR A 240 -8.47 -12.44 -30.43
C THR A 240 -9.19 -13.68 -29.89
N GLU A 241 -10.38 -13.95 -30.43
CA GLU A 241 -11.15 -15.19 -30.22
C GLU A 241 -10.44 -16.40 -30.85
#